data_AF-A0A0R1Y2P5-F1
#
_entry.id   AF-A0A0R1Y2P5-F1
#
_cell.length_a   1.000
_cell.length_b   1.000
_cell.length_c   1.000
_cell.angle_alpha   90.00
_cell.angle_beta   90.00
_cell.angle_gamma   90.00
#
_symmetry.space_group_name_H-M   'P 1'
#
loop_
_entity.id
_entity.type
_entity.pdbx_description
1 polymer ?
#
loop_
_entity_poly.entity_id
_entity_poly.type
_entity_poly.pdbx_seq_one_letter_code
_entity_poly.pdbx_strand_id
1 'polypeptide(L)'
;MNRPDVAIINDREGDLLAQADIINFPKNYRTLIAKGNDYFDAKAWTNALDCYQQAYDLKVTLSLNILMVTTLKRLAKYSEAVALAEEYLDQYLNEGHLRTYFYLVLLVDNHEFIQAQRFVSYLVETKHQEDISKLIQLRSRRYTQHKHEFIQAQIKQSFALVNDTAAQAMAQIQTLKQLPLAAYLKALAIILDNEFIHPLYKTELLSFIAPLKIDQVLTMTWFGSKRQVALSTLPETYQTATFLQAQTALATAFDQDPVIGEKAIEELNLQFLLLYPFADDIVSKSTNWAQVLHESVLGLPMTDSQQKDIWDWQNRLRKLMDMLIN
;
A
#
# COMPACT_ATOMS: atom_id res chain seq x y z
N MET A 1 -7.47 28.95 38.88
CA MET A 1 -6.63 29.92 38.13
C MET A 1 -6.17 29.24 36.84
N ASN A 2 -6.58 29.84 35.71
CA ASN A 2 -6.15 29.70 34.31
C ASN A 2 -6.01 28.32 33.65
N ARG A 3 -6.99 28.03 32.78
CA ARG A 3 -6.91 27.12 31.62
C ARG A 3 -6.05 27.75 30.51
N PRO A 4 -5.47 26.92 29.63
CA PRO A 4 -5.38 27.22 28.21
C PRO A 4 -6.25 26.23 27.40
N ASP A 5 -7.27 26.81 26.76
CA ASP A 5 -7.80 26.53 25.42
C ASP A 5 -7.98 25.06 24.95
N VAL A 6 -9.20 24.56 25.19
CA VAL A 6 -9.83 23.47 24.41
C VAL A 6 -10.94 24.07 23.55
N ALA A 7 -10.59 25.09 22.77
CA ALA A 7 -11.52 25.83 21.92
C ALA A 7 -10.90 26.21 20.58
N ILE A 8 -10.35 25.25 19.82
CA ILE A 8 -10.26 25.32 18.35
C ILE A 8 -10.31 23.87 17.80
N ILE A 9 -11.42 23.14 17.96
CA ILE A 9 -11.81 22.00 17.07
C ILE A 9 -13.34 21.79 17.17
N ASN A 10 -14.15 22.85 17.07
CA ASN A 10 -15.61 22.69 17.07
C ASN A 10 -16.35 23.60 16.07
N ASP A 11 -15.64 24.17 15.09
CA ASP A 11 -16.25 25.15 14.16
C ASP A 11 -15.79 24.99 12.70
N ARG A 12 -15.27 23.81 12.31
CA ARG A 12 -14.92 23.51 10.91
C ARG A 12 -15.40 22.15 10.40
N GLU A 13 -16.02 21.33 11.25
CA GLU A 13 -16.68 20.08 10.80
C GLU A 13 -18.11 20.33 10.28
N GLY A 14 -18.72 21.47 10.62
CA GLY A 14 -20.05 21.86 10.13
C GLY A 14 -20.09 22.29 8.64
N ASP A 15 -18.97 22.78 8.11
CA ASP A 15 -18.92 23.32 6.73
C ASP A 15 -18.69 22.25 5.65
N LEU A 16 -18.23 21.05 6.02
CA LEU A 16 -18.10 19.93 5.07
C LEU A 16 -19.43 19.22 4.80
N LEU A 17 -20.47 19.51 5.58
CA LEU A 17 -21.81 18.90 5.44
C LEU A 17 -22.76 19.73 4.55
N ALA A 18 -22.36 20.92 4.10
CA ALA A 18 -23.27 21.89 3.49
C ALA A 18 -23.35 21.85 1.94
N GLN A 19 -22.63 20.97 1.24
CA GLN A 19 -22.69 20.89 -0.23
C GLN A 19 -22.81 19.45 -0.76
N ALA A 20 -23.77 18.68 -0.23
CA ALA A 20 -24.18 17.43 -0.85
C ALA A 20 -25.58 17.58 -1.48
N ASP A 21 -25.63 17.39 -2.79
CA ASP A 21 -26.74 17.64 -3.69
C ASP A 21 -28.12 17.16 -3.21
N ILE A 22 -29.12 18.03 -3.47
CA ILE A 22 -30.54 17.78 -3.27
C ILE A 22 -31.02 16.79 -4.35
N ILE A 23 -30.79 15.49 -4.12
CA ILE A 23 -31.56 14.44 -4.77
C ILE A 23 -32.56 13.89 -3.74
N ASN A 24 -33.84 14.00 -4.07
CA ASN A 24 -34.97 13.66 -3.22
C ASN A 24 -35.23 12.15 -3.28
N PHE A 25 -34.64 11.39 -2.36
CA PHE A 25 -34.98 9.98 -2.14
C PHE A 25 -35.89 9.84 -0.91
N PRO A 26 -36.90 8.95 -0.97
CA PRO A 26 -37.98 8.90 0.01
C PRO A 26 -37.45 8.54 1.40
N LYS A 27 -38.13 9.08 2.42
CA LYS A 27 -37.93 8.84 3.86
C LYS A 27 -37.38 7.44 4.15
N ASN A 28 -36.07 7.35 4.34
CA ASN A 28 -35.35 6.30 5.07
C ASN A 28 -33.87 6.70 5.22
N TYR A 29 -33.18 7.14 4.14
CA TYR A 29 -31.78 7.57 4.24
C TYR A 29 -31.58 8.79 5.14
N ARG A 30 -32.23 9.92 4.83
CA ARG A 30 -32.09 11.17 5.62
C ARG A 30 -32.50 10.98 7.08
N THR A 31 -33.53 10.16 7.33
CA THR A 31 -33.98 9.83 8.68
C THR A 31 -32.95 8.99 9.44
N LEU A 32 -32.32 8.00 8.79
CA LEU A 32 -31.27 7.19 9.39
C LEU A 32 -30.03 8.03 9.69
N ILE A 33 -29.64 8.94 8.81
CA ILE A 33 -28.56 9.89 9.06
C ILE A 33 -28.88 10.77 10.28
N ALA A 34 -30.07 11.37 10.32
CA ALA A 34 -30.48 12.22 11.44
C ALA A 34 -30.47 11.46 12.77
N LYS A 35 -31.06 10.25 12.81
CA LYS A 35 -31.03 9.38 14.00
C LYS A 35 -29.61 8.97 14.39
N GLY A 36 -28.77 8.65 13.40
CA GLY A 36 -27.37 8.32 13.62
C GLY A 36 -26.64 9.49 14.27
N ASN A 37 -26.86 10.71 13.78
CA ASN A 37 -26.30 11.94 14.36
C ASN A 37 -26.80 12.18 15.78
N ASP A 38 -28.11 12.02 16.04
CA ASP A 38 -28.68 12.15 17.39
C ASP A 38 -28.00 11.16 18.37
N TYR A 39 -27.82 9.89 17.96
CA TYR A 39 -27.10 8.91 18.76
C TYR A 39 -25.61 9.25 18.90
N PHE A 40 -24.98 9.78 17.87
CA PHE A 40 -23.58 10.17 17.89
C PHE A 40 -23.33 11.30 18.89
N ASP A 41 -24.17 12.34 18.86
CA ASP A 41 -24.14 13.48 19.78
C ASP A 41 -24.43 13.06 21.22
N ALA A 42 -25.34 12.10 21.41
CA ALA A 42 -25.62 11.45 22.69
C ALA A 42 -24.51 10.48 23.15
N LYS A 43 -23.42 10.33 22.37
CA LYS A 43 -22.31 9.38 22.59
C LYS A 43 -22.73 7.90 22.60
N ALA A 44 -23.90 7.59 22.07
CA ALA A 44 -24.37 6.23 21.82
C ALA A 44 -23.78 5.71 20.50
N TRP A 45 -22.45 5.60 20.42
CA TRP A 45 -21.73 5.35 19.17
C TRP A 45 -22.09 4.02 18.48
N THR A 46 -22.41 2.97 19.24
CA THR A 46 -22.89 1.71 18.67
C THR A 46 -24.22 1.91 17.93
N ASN A 47 -25.19 2.58 18.56
CA ASN A 47 -26.49 2.89 17.95
C ASN A 47 -26.35 3.84 16.75
N ALA A 48 -25.41 4.79 16.83
CA ALA A 48 -25.08 5.68 15.71
C ALA A 48 -24.57 4.85 14.51
N LEU A 49 -23.61 3.95 14.76
CA LEU A 49 -23.06 3.08 13.73
C LEU A 49 -24.13 2.18 13.10
N ASP A 50 -25.04 1.61 13.90
CA ASP A 50 -26.14 0.79 13.39
C ASP A 50 -27.07 1.59 12.44
N CYS A 51 -27.34 2.86 12.77
CA CYS A 51 -28.14 3.73 11.90
C CYS A 51 -27.38 4.09 10.62
N TYR A 52 -26.09 4.38 10.73
CA TYR A 52 -25.25 4.70 9.58
C TYR A 52 -25.04 3.49 8.66
N GLN A 53 -24.90 2.29 9.20
CA GLN A 53 -24.81 1.05 8.40
C GLN A 53 -26.08 0.82 7.60
N GLN A 54 -27.25 0.98 8.22
CA GLN A 54 -28.53 0.92 7.50
C GLN A 54 -28.64 2.01 6.42
N ALA A 55 -28.07 3.21 6.66
CA ALA A 55 -28.02 4.25 5.65
C ALA A 55 -27.05 3.89 4.50
N TYR A 56 -25.95 3.19 4.81
CA TYR A 56 -24.92 2.77 3.87
C TYR A 56 -25.49 1.76 2.88
N ASP A 57 -26.29 0.80 3.38
CA ASP A 57 -27.01 -0.19 2.55
C ASP A 57 -27.98 0.46 1.55
N LEU A 58 -28.45 1.69 1.82
CA LEU A 58 -29.32 2.44 0.92
C LEU A 58 -28.55 3.31 -0.08
N LYS A 59 -27.49 3.98 0.38
CA LYS A 59 -26.69 4.89 -0.45
C LYS A 59 -25.32 5.13 0.18
N VAL A 60 -24.28 4.72 -0.54
CA VAL A 60 -22.89 5.03 -0.18
C VAL A 60 -22.54 6.45 -0.64
N THR A 61 -22.03 7.26 0.28
CA THR A 61 -21.50 8.61 -0.01
C THR A 61 -20.27 8.88 0.84
N LEU A 62 -19.38 9.77 0.38
CA LEU A 62 -18.22 10.20 1.16
C LEU A 62 -18.62 10.78 2.53
N SER A 63 -19.69 11.58 2.60
CA SER A 63 -20.15 12.17 3.86
C SER A 63 -20.59 11.10 4.87
N LEU A 64 -21.31 10.07 4.42
CA LEU A 64 -21.67 8.94 5.29
C LEU A 64 -20.44 8.10 5.68
N ASN A 65 -19.53 7.86 4.74
CA ASN A 65 -18.27 7.18 5.03
C ASN A 65 -17.51 7.88 6.17
N ILE A 66 -17.36 9.20 6.10
CA ILE A 66 -16.70 10.00 7.15
C ILE A 66 -17.41 9.86 8.51
N LEU A 67 -18.75 9.88 8.54
CA LEU A 67 -19.53 9.67 9.77
C LEU A 67 -19.27 8.28 10.37
N MET A 68 -19.27 7.24 9.54
CA MET A 68 -19.02 5.87 9.97
C MET A 68 -17.58 5.67 10.45
N VAL A 69 -16.58 6.15 9.71
CA VAL A 69 -15.15 6.08 10.09
C VAL A 69 -14.92 6.82 11.41
N THR A 70 -15.52 8.00 11.57
CA THR A 70 -15.45 8.76 12.83
C THR A 70 -16.08 7.98 13.98
N THR A 71 -17.22 7.35 13.76
CA THR A 71 -17.92 6.54 14.77
C THR A 71 -17.11 5.29 15.16
N LEU A 72 -16.56 4.57 14.17
CA LEU A 72 -15.66 3.43 14.39
C LEU A 72 -14.42 3.84 15.18
N LYS A 73 -13.83 5.01 14.88
CA LYS A 73 -12.71 5.56 15.64
C LYS A 73 -13.09 5.86 17.10
N ARG A 74 -14.30 6.39 17.37
CA ARG A 74 -14.80 6.61 18.75
C ARG A 74 -14.98 5.30 19.51
N LEU A 75 -15.35 4.23 18.81
CA LEU A 75 -15.43 2.86 19.34
C LEU A 75 -14.07 2.16 19.44
N ALA A 76 -12.96 2.82 19.10
CA ALA A 76 -11.61 2.24 19.02
C ALA A 76 -11.50 1.03 18.06
N LYS A 77 -12.41 0.94 17.08
CA LYS A 77 -12.40 -0.05 16.00
C LYS A 77 -11.53 0.43 14.83
N TYR A 78 -10.25 0.67 15.10
CA TYR A 78 -9.37 1.37 14.15
C TYR A 78 -9.16 0.60 12.83
N SER A 79 -9.03 -0.72 12.88
CA SER A 79 -8.86 -1.52 11.66
C SER A 79 -10.09 -1.49 10.75
N GLU A 80 -11.31 -1.55 11.32
CA GLU A 80 -12.57 -1.39 10.57
C GLU A 80 -12.66 0.03 9.98
N ALA A 81 -12.25 1.03 10.75
CA ALA A 81 -12.25 2.43 10.31
C ALA A 81 -11.26 2.68 9.16
N VAL A 82 -10.05 2.11 9.21
CA VAL A 82 -9.06 2.22 8.13
C VAL A 82 -9.59 1.58 6.85
N ALA A 83 -10.07 0.33 6.93
CA ALA A 83 -10.61 -0.38 5.78
C ALA A 83 -11.76 0.40 5.12
N LEU A 84 -12.65 0.99 5.92
CA LEU A 84 -13.76 1.81 5.42
C LEU A 84 -13.26 3.13 4.81
N ALA A 85 -12.25 3.78 5.39
CA ALA A 85 -11.68 5.01 4.83
C ALA A 85 -10.98 4.77 3.48
N GLU A 86 -10.36 3.60 3.31
CA GLU A 86 -9.66 3.22 2.08
C GLU A 86 -10.58 3.05 0.86
N GLU A 87 -11.89 2.85 1.06
CA GLU A 87 -12.89 2.90 -0.03
C GLU A 87 -12.95 4.27 -0.73
N TYR A 88 -12.51 5.33 -0.04
CA TYR A 88 -12.47 6.71 -0.52
C TYR A 88 -11.06 7.33 -0.34
N LEU A 89 -10.00 6.52 -0.48
CA LEU A 89 -8.64 6.94 -0.16
C LEU A 89 -8.23 8.24 -0.87
N ASP A 90 -8.53 8.34 -2.17
CA ASP A 90 -8.19 9.53 -2.97
C ASP A 90 -8.87 10.80 -2.42
N GLN A 91 -10.11 10.70 -1.95
CA GLN A 91 -10.85 11.83 -1.38
C GLN A 91 -10.38 12.17 0.04
N TYR A 92 -9.89 11.18 0.81
CA TYR A 92 -9.22 11.46 2.09
C TYR A 92 -7.87 12.14 1.90
N LEU A 93 -7.09 11.74 0.89
CA LEU A 93 -5.74 12.25 0.68
C LEU A 93 -5.71 13.58 -0.08
N ASN A 94 -6.58 13.78 -1.07
CA ASN A 94 -6.46 14.90 -2.02
C ASN A 94 -7.53 15.99 -1.87
N GLU A 95 -8.70 15.67 -1.31
CA GLU A 95 -9.83 16.62 -1.27
C GLU A 95 -9.97 17.36 0.07
N GLY A 96 -8.86 17.78 0.67
CA GLY A 96 -8.88 18.73 1.77
C GLY A 96 -8.07 18.31 2.99
N HIS A 97 -7.27 19.25 3.45
CA HIS A 97 -6.26 19.04 4.47
C HIS A 97 -6.77 18.38 5.77
N LEU A 98 -7.98 18.73 6.23
CA LEU A 98 -8.54 18.15 7.45
C LEU A 98 -8.84 16.66 7.33
N ARG A 99 -9.27 16.20 6.14
CA ARG A 99 -9.51 14.78 5.88
C ARG A 99 -8.21 14.00 5.84
N THR A 100 -7.19 14.56 5.18
CA THR A 100 -5.84 13.97 5.15
C THR A 100 -5.32 13.82 6.57
N TYR A 101 -5.37 14.90 7.36
CA TYR A 101 -4.93 14.88 8.76
C TYR A 101 -5.69 13.83 9.58
N PHE A 102 -7.01 13.77 9.44
CA PHE A 102 -7.83 12.77 10.13
C PHE A 102 -7.45 11.33 9.77
N TYR A 103 -7.24 11.04 8.49
CA TYR A 103 -6.81 9.71 8.01
C TYR A 103 -5.42 9.34 8.54
N LEU A 104 -4.46 10.27 8.53
CA LEU A 104 -3.13 10.02 9.09
C LEU A 104 -3.17 9.73 10.59
N VAL A 105 -4.00 10.46 11.36
CA VAL A 105 -4.21 10.15 12.78
C VAL A 105 -4.83 8.77 12.96
N LEU A 106 -5.79 8.41 12.11
CA LEU A 106 -6.43 7.09 12.15
C LEU A 106 -5.43 5.96 11.88
N LEU A 107 -4.55 6.10 10.88
CA LEU A 107 -3.47 5.14 10.63
C LEU A 107 -2.55 5.00 11.84
N VAL A 108 -2.19 6.11 12.49
CA VAL A 108 -1.36 6.09 13.71
C VAL A 108 -2.08 5.40 14.88
N ASP A 109 -3.37 5.64 15.06
CA ASP A 109 -4.20 4.98 16.07
C ASP A 109 -4.33 3.47 15.78
N ASN A 110 -4.32 3.07 14.49
CA ASN A 110 -4.27 1.67 14.06
C ASN A 110 -2.84 1.06 14.10
N HIS A 111 -1.84 1.81 14.56
CA HIS A 111 -0.41 1.43 14.59
C HIS A 111 0.24 1.23 13.21
N GLU A 112 -0.35 1.76 12.14
CA GLU A 112 0.21 1.73 10.78
C GLU A 112 1.19 2.89 10.57
N PHE A 113 2.27 2.92 11.36
CA PHE A 113 3.20 4.05 11.42
C PHE A 113 3.91 4.32 10.10
N ILE A 114 4.30 3.28 9.37
CA ILE A 114 4.98 3.41 8.08
C ILE A 114 4.01 3.95 7.04
N GLN A 115 2.77 3.47 7.01
CA GLN A 115 1.73 3.98 6.13
C GLN A 115 1.44 5.45 6.38
N ALA A 116 1.26 5.83 7.65
CA ALA A 116 1.08 7.23 8.00
C ALA A 116 2.25 8.10 7.51
N GLN A 117 3.50 7.63 7.68
CA GLN A 117 4.69 8.34 7.23
C GLN A 117 4.72 8.54 5.71
N ARG A 118 4.30 7.53 4.92
CA ARG A 118 4.27 7.61 3.44
C ARG A 118 3.35 8.71 2.93
N PHE A 119 2.30 9.03 3.68
CA PHE A 119 1.29 10.01 3.27
C PHE A 119 1.44 11.38 3.94
N VAL A 120 2.48 11.60 4.77
CA VAL A 120 2.70 12.91 5.43
C VAL A 120 2.80 14.05 4.42
N SER A 121 3.43 13.82 3.27
CA SER A 121 3.61 14.85 2.22
C SER A 121 2.31 15.32 1.57
N TYR A 122 1.20 14.62 1.76
CA TYR A 122 -0.12 15.04 1.28
C TYR A 122 -0.72 16.19 2.11
N LEU A 123 -0.19 16.44 3.32
CA LEU A 123 -0.55 17.63 4.08
C LEU A 123 0.11 18.86 3.45
N VAL A 124 -0.70 19.86 3.13
CA VAL A 124 -0.23 21.12 2.52
C VAL A 124 0.64 21.94 3.48
N GLU A 125 0.30 21.99 4.77
CA GLU A 125 1.00 22.85 5.72
C GLU A 125 2.15 22.11 6.41
N THR A 126 3.37 22.66 6.35
CA THR A 126 4.57 22.11 7.01
C THR A 126 4.36 21.88 8.50
N LYS A 127 3.64 22.78 9.19
CA LYS A 127 3.32 22.61 10.61
C LYS A 127 2.52 21.32 10.87
N HIS A 128 1.54 21.04 10.03
CA HIS A 128 0.74 19.82 10.17
C HIS A 128 1.54 18.56 9.82
N GLN A 129 2.45 18.64 8.85
CA GLN A 129 3.41 17.57 8.59
C GLN A 129 4.29 17.28 9.81
N GLU A 130 4.81 18.32 10.46
CA GLU A 130 5.61 18.19 11.69
C GLU A 130 4.80 17.60 12.84
N ASP A 131 3.55 18.06 13.03
CA ASP A 131 2.67 17.59 14.10
C ASP A 131 2.38 16.09 13.94
N ILE A 132 2.02 15.65 12.74
CA ILE A 132 1.82 14.22 12.45
C ILE A 132 3.12 13.44 12.58
N SER A 133 4.25 13.96 12.10
CA SER A 133 5.55 13.29 12.24
C SER A 133 5.93 13.08 13.72
N LYS A 134 5.72 14.10 14.57
CA LYS A 134 5.91 14.00 16.02
C LYS A 134 4.96 12.97 16.65
N LEU A 135 3.69 12.94 16.21
CA LEU A 135 2.69 11.97 16.67
C LEU A 135 3.10 10.54 16.31
N ILE A 136 3.50 10.29 15.06
CA ILE A 136 4.02 8.99 14.59
C ILE A 136 5.18 8.55 15.46
N GLN A 137 6.19 9.40 15.66
CA GLN A 137 7.37 9.08 16.46
C GLN A 137 7.01 8.72 17.91
N LEU A 138 6.16 9.53 18.55
CA LEU A 138 5.74 9.31 19.93
C LEU A 138 4.97 7.99 20.09
N ARG A 139 4.00 7.75 19.21
CA ARG A 139 3.13 6.55 19.27
C ARG A 139 3.90 5.29 18.90
N SER A 140 4.77 5.36 17.90
CA SER A 140 5.66 4.27 17.51
C SER A 140 6.64 3.89 18.62
N ARG A 141 7.24 4.88 19.32
CA ARG A 141 8.11 4.63 20.48
C ARG A 141 7.36 3.93 21.60
N ARG A 142 6.16 4.42 21.94
CA ARG A 142 5.32 3.82 22.98
C ARG A 142 4.88 2.40 22.62
N TYR A 143 4.47 2.18 21.37
CA TYR A 143 4.15 0.85 20.85
C TYR A 143 5.35 -0.10 20.99
N THR A 144 6.53 0.34 20.55
CA THR A 144 7.78 -0.44 20.66
C THR A 144 8.08 -0.86 22.10
N GLN A 145 7.86 0.01 23.08
CA GLN A 145 8.07 -0.28 24.49
C GLN A 145 7.06 -1.31 25.03
N HIS A 146 5.77 -1.17 24.69
CA HIS A 146 4.73 -2.06 25.22
C HIS A 146 4.62 -3.39 24.47
N LYS A 147 5.04 -3.45 23.20
CA LYS A 147 4.94 -4.62 22.32
C LYS A 147 6.30 -5.22 21.99
N HIS A 148 7.31 -5.01 22.84
CA HIS A 148 8.67 -5.45 22.60
C HIS A 148 8.78 -6.94 22.22
N GLU A 149 8.20 -7.82 23.03
CA GLU A 149 8.25 -9.27 22.81
C GLU A 149 7.56 -9.68 21.50
N PHE A 150 6.40 -9.09 21.21
CA PHE A 150 5.68 -9.30 19.95
C PHE A 150 6.55 -8.88 18.75
N ILE A 151 7.16 -7.68 18.81
CA ILE A 151 8.03 -7.19 17.74
C ILE A 151 9.23 -8.12 17.54
N GLN A 152 9.87 -8.57 18.61
CA GLN A 152 10.98 -9.53 18.50
C GLN A 152 10.54 -10.87 17.90
N ALA A 153 9.34 -11.35 18.25
CA ALA A 153 8.77 -12.55 17.65
C ALA A 153 8.53 -12.37 16.14
N GLN A 154 7.97 -11.23 15.72
CA GLN A 154 7.73 -10.93 14.30
C GLN A 154 9.02 -10.80 13.49
N ILE A 155 10.06 -10.18 14.05
CA ILE A 155 11.38 -10.13 13.40
C ILE A 155 11.96 -11.55 13.25
N LYS A 156 11.82 -12.43 14.24
CA LYS A 156 12.27 -13.82 14.12
C LYS A 156 11.42 -14.62 13.12
N GLN A 157 10.13 -14.35 13.06
CA GLN A 157 9.22 -15.03 12.15
C GLN A 157 9.44 -14.65 10.68
N SER A 158 10.17 -13.57 10.39
CA SER A 158 10.54 -13.24 9.00
C SER A 158 11.35 -14.34 8.30
N PHE A 159 12.04 -15.22 9.06
CA PHE A 159 12.71 -16.41 8.51
C PHE A 159 11.73 -17.47 8.01
N ALA A 160 10.50 -17.50 8.53
CA ALA A 160 9.50 -18.51 8.18
C ALA A 160 8.96 -18.36 6.74
N LEU A 161 9.12 -17.18 6.13
CA LEU A 161 8.71 -16.89 4.75
C LEU A 161 9.27 -17.87 3.71
N VAL A 162 10.33 -18.61 4.03
CA VAL A 162 10.89 -19.65 3.16
C VAL A 162 9.95 -20.85 2.99
N ASN A 163 9.20 -21.18 4.03
CA ASN A 163 8.37 -22.39 4.09
C ASN A 163 6.86 -22.10 4.03
N ASP A 164 6.49 -20.82 3.97
CA ASP A 164 5.10 -20.40 3.98
C ASP A 164 4.44 -20.65 2.61
N THR A 165 3.18 -21.07 2.63
CA THR A 165 2.32 -20.96 1.44
C THR A 165 2.17 -19.49 1.04
N ALA A 166 1.80 -19.21 -0.22
CA ALA A 166 1.61 -17.84 -0.69
C ALA A 166 0.66 -17.02 0.22
N ALA A 167 -0.43 -17.63 0.69
CA ALA A 167 -1.38 -16.98 1.60
C ALA A 167 -0.76 -16.65 2.98
N GLN A 168 0.01 -17.59 3.55
CA GLN A 168 0.70 -17.37 4.83
C GLN A 168 1.77 -16.28 4.71
N ALA A 169 2.56 -16.31 3.63
CA ALA A 169 3.59 -15.32 3.37
C ALA A 169 3.00 -13.92 3.24
N MET A 170 1.88 -13.77 2.53
CA MET A 170 1.20 -12.48 2.40
C MET A 170 0.64 -11.99 3.74
N ALA A 171 0.04 -12.86 4.55
CA ALA A 171 -0.41 -12.48 5.90
C ALA A 171 0.76 -12.04 6.80
N GLN A 172 1.91 -12.72 6.71
CA GLN A 172 3.12 -12.34 7.42
C GLN A 172 3.66 -11.00 6.94
N ILE A 173 3.67 -10.74 5.62
CA ILE A 173 4.07 -9.44 5.05
C ILE A 173 3.19 -8.32 5.58
N GLN A 174 1.86 -8.49 5.65
CA GLN A 174 0.97 -7.48 6.22
C GLN A 174 1.30 -7.20 7.70
N THR A 175 1.61 -8.25 8.46
CA THR A 175 2.05 -8.11 9.86
C THR A 175 3.38 -7.36 9.95
N LEU A 176 4.33 -7.64 9.08
CA LEU A 176 5.60 -6.92 9.01
C LEU A 176 5.39 -5.44 8.71
N LYS A 177 4.51 -5.09 7.78
CA LYS A 177 4.19 -3.69 7.41
C LYS A 177 3.63 -2.86 8.57
N GLN A 178 3.05 -3.49 9.59
CA GLN A 178 2.60 -2.82 10.82
C GLN A 178 3.71 -2.60 11.86
N LEU A 179 4.91 -3.15 11.64
CA LEU A 179 6.03 -2.94 12.57
C LEU A 179 6.49 -1.47 12.53
N PRO A 180 6.94 -0.93 13.68
CA PRO A 180 7.72 0.31 13.70
C PRO A 180 8.90 0.25 12.72
N LEU A 181 9.22 1.36 12.05
CA LEU A 181 10.21 1.42 10.97
C LEU A 181 11.56 0.76 11.31
N ALA A 182 12.08 0.99 12.52
CA ALA A 182 13.35 0.38 12.93
C ALA A 182 13.29 -1.16 13.06
N ALA A 183 12.14 -1.71 13.46
CA ALA A 183 11.91 -3.16 13.51
C ALA A 183 11.65 -3.73 12.11
N TYR A 184 10.88 -3.01 11.30
CA TYR A 184 10.66 -3.33 9.89
C TYR A 184 11.98 -3.48 9.13
N LEU A 185 12.89 -2.51 9.26
CA LEU A 185 14.20 -2.53 8.57
C LEU A 185 15.08 -3.70 9.01
N LYS A 186 14.97 -4.15 10.27
CA LYS A 186 15.66 -5.36 10.74
C LYS A 186 15.11 -6.62 10.08
N ALA A 187 13.79 -6.77 10.05
CA ALA A 187 13.14 -7.89 9.37
C ALA A 187 13.44 -7.87 7.86
N LEU A 188 13.39 -6.68 7.23
CA LEU A 188 13.73 -6.49 5.83
C LEU A 188 15.16 -6.94 5.53
N ALA A 189 16.15 -6.54 6.34
CA ALA A 189 17.54 -6.95 6.14
C ALA A 189 17.70 -8.49 6.15
N ILE A 190 17.01 -9.19 7.06
CA ILE A 190 16.98 -10.66 7.11
C ILE A 190 16.38 -11.22 5.83
N ILE A 191 15.25 -10.66 5.38
CA ILE A 191 14.52 -11.12 4.22
C ILE A 191 15.32 -10.95 2.93
N LEU A 192 15.96 -9.79 2.76
CA LEU A 192 16.76 -9.48 1.58
C LEU A 192 17.97 -10.40 1.46
N ASP A 193 18.62 -10.72 2.59
CA ASP A 193 19.82 -11.55 2.62
C ASP A 193 19.55 -13.04 2.34
N ASN A 194 18.31 -13.51 2.57
CA ASN A 194 17.95 -14.92 2.40
C ASN A 194 17.72 -15.29 0.92
N GLU A 195 18.43 -16.30 0.41
CA GLU A 195 18.32 -16.74 -1.00
C GLU A 195 17.06 -17.56 -1.31
N PHE A 196 16.44 -18.15 -0.29
CA PHE A 196 15.28 -19.02 -0.43
C PHE A 196 13.95 -18.28 -0.32
N ILE A 197 13.97 -17.00 0.09
CA ILE A 197 12.77 -16.18 0.08
C ILE A 197 12.49 -15.70 -1.34
N HIS A 198 11.28 -15.95 -1.80
CA HIS A 198 10.82 -15.60 -3.13
C HIS A 198 11.00 -14.09 -3.43
N PRO A 199 11.55 -13.69 -4.60
CA PRO A 199 11.83 -12.28 -4.92
C PRO A 199 10.61 -11.37 -4.82
N LEU A 200 9.42 -11.87 -5.12
CA LEU A 200 8.16 -11.12 -4.99
C LEU A 200 7.98 -10.51 -3.60
N TYR A 201 8.29 -11.27 -2.54
CA TYR A 201 8.14 -10.79 -1.15
C TYR A 201 9.17 -9.73 -0.80
N LYS A 202 10.38 -9.82 -1.38
CA LYS A 202 11.41 -8.78 -1.26
C LYS A 202 10.95 -7.49 -1.93
N THR A 203 10.40 -7.61 -3.14
CA THR A 203 9.84 -6.48 -3.88
C THR A 203 8.71 -5.80 -3.12
N GLU A 204 7.75 -6.58 -2.63
CA GLU A 204 6.59 -6.06 -1.89
C GLU A 204 6.98 -5.26 -0.64
N LEU A 205 8.04 -5.68 0.05
CA LEU A 205 8.55 -4.97 1.21
C LEU A 205 9.39 -3.73 0.80
N LEU A 206 10.29 -3.87 -0.17
CA LEU A 206 11.08 -2.72 -0.61
C LEU A 206 10.22 -1.59 -1.20
N SER A 207 9.26 -1.93 -2.07
CA SER A 207 8.37 -0.95 -2.70
C SER A 207 7.51 -0.21 -1.67
N PHE A 208 7.09 -0.90 -0.61
CA PHE A 208 6.31 -0.32 0.48
C PHE A 208 7.02 0.85 1.17
N ILE A 209 8.34 0.78 1.35
CA ILE A 209 9.12 1.86 1.99
C ILE A 209 9.79 2.82 0.99
N ALA A 210 9.73 2.55 -0.31
CA ALA A 210 10.37 3.37 -1.33
C ALA A 210 10.00 4.88 -1.28
N PRO A 211 8.74 5.28 -0.98
CA PRO A 211 8.39 6.69 -0.84
C PRO A 211 9.09 7.41 0.32
N LEU A 212 9.62 6.66 1.32
CA LEU A 212 10.23 7.25 2.51
C LEU A 212 11.66 7.76 2.29
N LYS A 213 12.31 7.37 1.18
CA LYS A 213 13.68 7.78 0.82
C LYS A 213 14.67 7.67 1.98
N ILE A 214 14.68 6.51 2.64
CA ILE A 214 15.48 6.27 3.85
C ILE A 214 16.97 6.26 3.50
N ASP A 215 17.78 7.06 4.20
CA ASP A 215 19.23 7.10 4.02
C ASP A 215 19.91 5.89 4.67
N GLN A 216 19.75 4.73 4.04
CA GLN A 216 20.34 3.46 4.46
C GLN A 216 20.60 2.57 3.24
N VAL A 217 21.66 1.77 3.31
CA VAL A 217 21.96 0.74 2.32
C VAL A 217 21.79 -0.64 2.96
N LEU A 218 21.11 -1.54 2.27
CA LEU A 218 20.96 -2.95 2.66
C LEU A 218 21.62 -3.86 1.62
N THR A 219 22.06 -5.03 2.05
CA THR A 219 22.52 -6.09 1.14
C THR A 219 21.37 -7.03 0.80
N MET A 220 21.20 -7.33 -0.49
CA MET A 220 20.21 -8.28 -0.99
C MET A 220 20.90 -9.43 -1.72
N THR A 221 20.51 -10.67 -1.40
CA THR A 221 20.78 -11.82 -2.28
C THR A 221 19.80 -11.77 -3.44
N TRP A 222 20.35 -11.50 -4.62
CA TRP A 222 19.61 -11.27 -5.85
C TRP A 222 20.18 -12.19 -6.93
N PHE A 223 19.38 -13.19 -7.31
CA PHE A 223 19.68 -14.18 -8.34
C PHE A 223 21.06 -14.88 -8.21
N GLY A 224 21.48 -15.17 -6.98
CA GLY A 224 22.76 -15.86 -6.68
C GLY A 224 23.94 -14.92 -6.46
N SER A 225 23.72 -13.60 -6.52
CA SER A 225 24.71 -12.57 -6.24
C SER A 225 24.30 -11.70 -5.06
N LYS A 226 25.26 -11.12 -4.34
CA LYS A 226 24.98 -10.07 -3.34
C LYS A 226 25.00 -8.72 -4.04
N ARG A 227 23.94 -7.93 -3.85
CA ARG A 227 23.82 -6.56 -4.38
C ARG A 227 23.53 -5.58 -3.25
N GLN A 228 23.98 -4.34 -3.40
CA GLN A 228 23.66 -3.25 -2.50
C GLN A 228 22.38 -2.55 -2.97
N VAL A 229 21.46 -2.31 -2.04
CA VAL A 229 20.19 -1.63 -2.27
C VAL A 229 20.19 -0.34 -1.45
N ALA A 230 20.32 0.80 -2.12
CA ALA A 230 20.18 2.11 -1.48
C ALA A 230 18.70 2.45 -1.33
N LEU A 231 18.20 2.49 -0.10
CA LEU A 231 16.79 2.75 0.19
C LEU A 231 16.38 4.19 -0.14
N SER A 232 17.34 5.11 -0.22
CA SER A 232 17.14 6.52 -0.55
C SER A 232 16.83 6.75 -2.02
N THR A 233 17.22 5.83 -2.90
CA THR A 233 17.05 5.94 -4.36
C THR A 233 16.16 4.83 -4.92
N LEU A 234 15.41 4.14 -4.08
CA LEU A 234 14.48 3.11 -4.54
C LEU A 234 13.45 3.72 -5.51
N PRO A 235 13.21 3.07 -6.67
CA PRO A 235 12.07 3.41 -7.51
C PRO A 235 10.78 3.21 -6.73
N GLU A 236 9.87 4.18 -6.77
CA GLU A 236 8.56 4.07 -6.10
C GLU A 236 7.61 3.11 -6.82
N THR A 237 7.90 2.83 -8.09
CA THR A 237 7.19 1.86 -8.91
C THR A 237 8.19 0.99 -9.66
N TYR A 238 7.81 -0.26 -9.92
CA TYR A 238 8.54 -1.14 -10.84
C TYR A 238 8.36 -0.74 -12.30
N GLN A 239 7.38 0.13 -12.60
CA GLN A 239 7.08 0.64 -13.93
C GLN A 239 8.07 1.75 -14.33
N THR A 240 9.34 1.37 -14.50
CA THR A 240 10.41 2.26 -14.96
C THR A 240 10.17 2.72 -16.41
N ALA A 241 10.97 3.69 -16.88
CA ALA A 241 10.92 4.08 -18.30
C ALA A 241 11.15 2.88 -19.24
N THR A 242 12.02 1.95 -18.83
CA THR A 242 12.29 0.70 -19.55
C THR A 242 11.05 -0.19 -19.63
N PHE A 243 10.30 -0.33 -18.53
CA PHE A 243 9.04 -1.06 -18.51
C PHE A 243 8.04 -0.45 -19.50
N LEU A 244 7.84 0.87 -19.44
CA LEU A 244 6.86 1.56 -20.30
C LEU A 244 7.19 1.39 -21.78
N GLN A 245 8.48 1.48 -22.15
CA GLN A 245 8.91 1.22 -23.52
C GLN A 245 8.64 -0.23 -23.97
N ALA A 246 8.94 -1.21 -23.12
CA ALA A 246 8.67 -2.62 -23.42
C ALA A 246 7.16 -2.88 -23.54
N GLN A 247 6.35 -2.29 -22.66
CA GLN A 247 4.89 -2.35 -22.68
C GLN A 247 4.33 -1.76 -23.98
N THR A 248 4.79 -0.57 -24.40
CA THR A 248 4.35 0.03 -25.68
C THR A 248 4.71 -0.86 -26.86
N ALA A 249 5.95 -1.37 -26.91
CA ALA A 249 6.38 -2.26 -28.00
C ALA A 249 5.54 -3.54 -28.06
N LEU A 250 5.20 -4.12 -26.91
CA LEU A 250 4.39 -5.33 -26.82
C LEU A 250 2.93 -5.07 -27.22
N ALA A 251 2.35 -3.95 -26.77
CA ALA A 251 1.00 -3.54 -27.16
C ALA A 251 0.88 -3.39 -28.68
N THR A 252 1.82 -2.66 -29.31
CA THR A 252 1.86 -2.51 -30.77
C THR A 252 2.02 -3.84 -31.51
N ALA A 253 2.81 -4.77 -30.98
CA ALA A 253 2.99 -6.09 -31.59
C ALA A 253 1.69 -6.93 -31.58
N PHE A 254 0.83 -6.73 -30.59
CA PHE A 254 -0.45 -7.42 -30.43
C PHE A 254 -1.68 -6.56 -30.80
N ASP A 255 -1.52 -5.49 -31.58
CA ASP A 255 -2.63 -4.61 -32.00
C ASP A 255 -3.79 -5.38 -32.66
N GLN A 256 -3.49 -6.49 -33.35
CA GLN A 256 -4.49 -7.34 -34.01
C GLN A 256 -5.07 -8.43 -33.10
N ASP A 257 -4.41 -8.74 -31.98
CA ASP A 257 -4.83 -9.78 -31.02
C ASP A 257 -4.80 -9.25 -29.56
N PRO A 258 -5.68 -8.28 -29.20
CA PRO A 258 -5.61 -7.60 -27.90
C PRO A 258 -5.70 -8.53 -26.69
N VAL A 259 -6.45 -9.62 -26.80
CA VAL A 259 -6.61 -10.62 -25.71
C VAL A 259 -5.29 -11.33 -25.41
N ILE A 260 -4.47 -11.61 -26.43
CA ILE A 260 -3.13 -12.19 -26.22
C ILE A 260 -2.19 -11.11 -25.70
N GLY A 261 -2.31 -9.88 -26.22
CA GLY A 261 -1.57 -8.71 -25.76
C GLY A 261 -1.74 -8.45 -24.26
N GLU A 262 -2.95 -8.51 -23.73
CA GLU A 262 -3.22 -8.36 -22.29
C GLU A 262 -2.43 -9.36 -21.44
N LYS A 263 -2.45 -10.65 -21.82
CA LYS A 263 -1.66 -11.69 -21.12
C LYS A 263 -0.16 -11.44 -21.19
N ALA A 264 0.33 -10.99 -22.34
CA ALA A 264 1.74 -10.66 -22.51
C ALA A 264 2.15 -9.47 -21.62
N ILE A 265 1.27 -8.48 -21.47
CA ILE A 265 1.48 -7.35 -20.57
C ILE A 265 1.43 -7.78 -19.10
N GLU A 266 0.54 -8.69 -18.72
CA GLU A 266 0.54 -9.29 -17.37
C GLU A 266 1.86 -10.01 -17.07
N GLU A 267 2.36 -10.83 -18.00
CA GLU A 267 3.66 -11.50 -17.84
C GLU A 267 4.81 -10.48 -17.74
N LEU A 268 4.79 -9.42 -18.56
CA LEU A 268 5.78 -8.33 -18.48
C LEU A 268 5.77 -7.64 -17.10
N ASN A 269 4.58 -7.37 -16.55
CA ASN A 269 4.43 -6.78 -15.22
C ASN A 269 5.08 -7.67 -14.15
N LEU A 270 4.78 -8.97 -14.16
CA LEU A 270 5.36 -9.92 -13.21
C LEU A 270 6.89 -10.01 -13.36
N GLN A 271 7.42 -10.01 -14.58
CA GLN A 271 8.86 -10.02 -14.82
C GLN A 271 9.55 -8.80 -14.19
N PHE A 272 9.01 -7.59 -14.40
CA PHE A 272 9.59 -6.37 -13.81
C PHE A 272 9.45 -6.33 -12.28
N LEU A 273 8.35 -6.86 -11.74
CA LEU A 273 8.14 -6.98 -10.30
C LEU A 273 9.20 -7.91 -9.66
N LEU A 274 9.55 -9.02 -10.32
CA LEU A 274 10.59 -9.95 -9.85
C LEU A 274 12.01 -9.41 -10.01
N LEU A 275 12.24 -8.49 -10.94
CA LEU A 275 13.54 -7.85 -11.16
C LEU A 275 13.78 -6.63 -10.27
N TYR A 276 12.74 -6.09 -9.62
CA TYR A 276 12.85 -4.93 -8.73
C TYR A 276 13.91 -5.13 -7.64
N PRO A 277 14.70 -4.09 -7.28
CA PRO A 277 14.73 -2.74 -7.85
C PRO A 277 15.70 -2.59 -9.04
N PHE A 278 16.22 -3.68 -9.59
CA PHE A 278 17.33 -3.68 -10.57
C PHE A 278 16.89 -4.02 -12.00
N ALA A 279 15.62 -3.78 -12.35
CA ALA A 279 15.09 -4.13 -13.66
C ALA A 279 15.89 -3.48 -14.81
N ASP A 280 16.27 -2.20 -14.66
CA ASP A 280 17.01 -1.45 -15.67
C ASP A 280 18.45 -1.97 -15.89
N ASP A 281 19.04 -2.68 -14.92
CA ASP A 281 20.36 -3.31 -15.08
C ASP A 281 20.31 -4.53 -16.02
N ILE A 282 19.15 -5.19 -16.09
CA ILE A 282 18.95 -6.41 -16.86
C ILE A 282 18.30 -6.11 -18.20
N VAL A 283 17.26 -5.28 -18.18
CA VAL A 283 16.47 -4.93 -19.35
C VAL A 283 17.09 -3.72 -20.03
N SER A 284 18.30 -3.86 -20.57
CA SER A 284 19.00 -2.74 -21.22
C SER A 284 18.44 -2.39 -22.61
N LYS A 285 17.73 -3.32 -23.26
CA LYS A 285 17.07 -3.13 -24.57
C LYS A 285 15.59 -3.54 -24.47
N SER A 286 14.75 -2.59 -24.06
CA SER A 286 13.31 -2.77 -23.83
C SER A 286 12.57 -3.38 -25.03
N THR A 287 12.90 -2.98 -26.25
CA THR A 287 12.29 -3.52 -27.49
C THR A 287 12.63 -4.99 -27.72
N ASN A 288 13.88 -5.40 -27.47
CA ASN A 288 14.29 -6.79 -27.64
C ASN A 288 13.65 -7.67 -26.55
N TRP A 289 13.53 -7.15 -25.33
CA TRP A 289 12.81 -7.83 -24.26
C TRP A 289 11.34 -8.08 -24.62
N ALA A 290 10.66 -7.06 -25.15
CA ALA A 290 9.29 -7.18 -25.63
C ALA A 290 9.16 -8.19 -26.80
N GLN A 291 10.09 -8.17 -27.75
CA GLN A 291 10.10 -9.11 -28.87
C GLN A 291 10.21 -10.57 -28.41
N VAL A 292 11.18 -10.88 -27.54
CA VAL A 292 11.34 -12.24 -27.01
C VAL A 292 10.10 -12.69 -26.24
N LEU A 293 9.47 -11.79 -25.49
CA LEU A 293 8.24 -12.08 -24.78
C LEU A 293 7.08 -12.36 -25.74
N HIS A 294 6.93 -11.53 -26.78
CA HIS A 294 5.93 -11.73 -27.84
C HIS A 294 6.08 -13.12 -28.50
N GLU A 295 7.30 -13.47 -28.92
CA GLU A 295 7.61 -14.79 -29.50
C GLU A 295 7.27 -15.93 -28.53
N SER A 296 7.65 -15.78 -27.26
CA SER A 296 7.40 -16.78 -26.22
C SER A 296 5.90 -16.99 -25.96
N VAL A 297 5.09 -15.93 -25.92
CA VAL A 297 3.65 -16.01 -25.69
C VAL A 297 2.93 -16.69 -26.86
N LEU A 298 3.42 -16.50 -28.09
CA LEU A 298 2.93 -17.19 -29.29
C LEU A 298 3.42 -18.65 -29.41
N GLY A 299 4.24 -19.12 -28.47
CA GLY A 299 4.82 -20.47 -28.51
C GLY A 299 5.86 -20.67 -29.62
N LEU A 300 6.44 -19.57 -30.11
CA LEU A 300 7.47 -19.61 -31.15
C LEU A 300 8.83 -20.02 -30.52
N PRO A 301 9.63 -20.84 -31.21
CA PRO A 301 10.97 -21.17 -30.75
C PRO A 301 11.88 -19.94 -30.81
N MET A 302 12.91 -19.88 -29.96
CA MET A 302 13.97 -18.87 -30.07
C MET A 302 14.60 -18.96 -31.45
N THR A 303 14.51 -17.88 -32.23
CA THR A 303 15.06 -17.82 -33.59
C THR A 303 16.40 -17.10 -33.65
N ASP A 304 16.69 -16.18 -32.72
CA ASP A 304 17.90 -15.37 -32.71
C ASP A 304 18.83 -15.68 -31.52
N SER A 305 20.01 -16.24 -31.83
CA SER A 305 21.07 -16.48 -30.86
C SER A 305 21.57 -15.22 -30.13
N GLN A 306 21.42 -14.03 -30.72
CA GLN A 306 21.81 -12.76 -30.10
C GLN A 306 20.87 -12.33 -28.96
N GLN A 307 19.69 -12.96 -28.86
CA GLN A 307 18.70 -12.69 -27.81
C GLN A 307 18.67 -13.79 -26.74
N LYS A 308 19.62 -14.73 -26.78
CA LYS A 308 19.69 -15.87 -25.86
C LYS A 308 19.68 -15.45 -24.38
N ASP A 309 20.44 -14.41 -24.02
CA ASP A 309 20.51 -13.94 -22.63
C ASP A 309 19.15 -13.45 -22.12
N ILE A 310 18.38 -12.75 -22.96
CA ILE A 310 17.03 -12.27 -22.62
C ILE A 310 16.09 -13.46 -22.42
N TRP A 311 16.15 -14.44 -23.33
CA TRP A 311 15.34 -15.65 -23.25
C TRP A 311 15.65 -16.47 -22.00
N ASP A 312 16.93 -16.64 -21.65
CA ASP A 312 17.37 -17.33 -20.44
C ASP A 312 16.85 -16.61 -19.18
N TRP A 313 16.89 -15.28 -19.16
CA TRP A 313 16.31 -14.47 -18.09
C TRP A 313 14.78 -14.64 -17.98
N GLN A 314 14.04 -14.47 -19.08
CA GLN A 314 12.58 -14.62 -19.05
C GLN A 314 12.14 -16.01 -18.61
N ASN A 315 12.85 -17.07 -19.02
CA ASN A 315 12.59 -18.42 -18.54
C ASN A 315 12.91 -18.61 -17.06
N ARG A 316 13.99 -17.98 -16.56
CA ARG A 316 14.30 -17.99 -15.13
C ARG A 316 13.18 -17.33 -14.32
N LEU A 317 12.65 -16.20 -14.81
CA LEU A 317 11.54 -15.50 -14.19
C LEU A 317 10.25 -16.33 -14.23
N ARG A 318 9.97 -17.01 -15.36
CA ARG A 318 8.80 -17.91 -15.48
C ARG A 318 8.82 -19.05 -14.48
N LYS A 319 9.97 -19.69 -14.29
CA LYS A 319 10.13 -20.72 -13.24
C LYS A 319 9.82 -20.19 -11.85
N LEU A 320 10.14 -18.93 -11.55
CA LEU A 320 9.77 -18.31 -10.27
C LEU A 320 8.27 -18.07 -10.18
N MET A 321 7.64 -17.58 -11.26
CA MET A 321 6.18 -17.40 -11.32
C MET A 321 5.44 -18.73 -11.08
N ASP A 322 5.91 -19.82 -11.67
CA ASP A 322 5.32 -21.16 -11.49
C ASP A 322 5.44 -21.67 -10.03
N MET A 323 6.45 -21.24 -9.27
CA MET A 323 6.60 -21.59 -7.86
C MET A 323 5.57 -20.91 -6.95
N LEU A 324 4.90 -19.86 -7.39
CA LEU A 324 3.86 -19.18 -6.61
C LEU A 324 2.48 -19.84 -6.73
N ILE A 325 2.27 -20.64 -7.77
CA ILE A 325 0.97 -21.25 -8.11
C ILE A 325 0.85 -22.67 -7.53
N ASN A 326 1.99 -23.30 -7.21
CA ASN A 326 2.08 -24.66 -6.65
C ASN A 326 2.21 -24.65 -5.11
#